data_AF-F8L9D7-F1
#
_entry.id   AF-F8L9D7-F1
#
_cell.length_a   1.000
_cell.length_b   1.000
_cell.length_c   1.000
_cell.angle_alpha   90.00
_cell.angle_beta   90.00
_cell.angle_gamma   90.00
#
_symmetry.space_group_name_H-M   'P 1'
#
loop_
_entity.id
_entity.type
_entity.pdbx_description
1 polymer ?
#
loop_
_entity_poly.entity_id
_entity_poly.type
_entity_poly.pdbx_seq_one_letter_code
_entity_poly.pdbx_strand_id
1 'polypeptide(L)'
;MGKKIGLFALCFILLGFGIQALVKELPPDQWKQEVENIDNTISKLTDLRDKELARAARRQNDGDRLQFQSHNLLDAKRAWADADASREIAARYQQEIDQLEMRKAELLQKHGVEYTPPVTSQVS
;
A
#
# COMPACT_ATOMS: atom_id res chain seq x y z
N MET A 1 -23.30 50.42 -50.25
CA MET A 1 -22.49 49.85 -49.14
C MET A 1 -23.47 49.34 -48.10
N GLY A 2 -23.57 48.09 -47.66
CA GLY A 2 -22.90 46.83 -47.91
C GLY A 2 -23.49 45.91 -46.83
N LYS A 3 -24.42 45.03 -47.22
CA LYS A 3 -25.11 44.10 -46.30
C LYS A 3 -24.09 43.12 -45.71
N LYS A 4 -24.12 42.90 -44.40
CA LYS A 4 -23.55 41.70 -43.76
C LYS A 4 -24.57 41.13 -42.78
N ILE A 5 -25.30 40.15 -43.29
CA ILE A 5 -25.99 39.11 -42.50
C ILE A 5 -24.88 38.18 -42.03
N GLY A 6 -24.87 37.81 -40.76
CA GLY A 6 -23.82 36.98 -40.20
C GLY A 6 -24.21 36.33 -38.88
N LEU A 7 -25.00 35.27 -39.00
CA LEU A 7 -24.70 34.01 -38.31
C LEU A 7 -24.76 34.01 -36.76
N PHE A 8 -25.88 34.44 -36.19
CA PHE A 8 -26.21 34.20 -34.76
C PHE A 8 -27.30 33.14 -34.56
N ALA A 9 -27.43 32.23 -35.52
CA ALA A 9 -28.19 31.01 -35.36
C ALA A 9 -27.22 29.83 -35.44
N LEU A 10 -27.38 28.88 -34.52
CA LEU A 10 -26.77 27.55 -34.51
C LEU A 10 -25.45 27.38 -33.74
N CYS A 11 -25.47 27.62 -32.42
CA CYS A 11 -24.51 26.99 -31.49
C CYS A 11 -25.20 26.46 -30.23
N PHE A 12 -26.34 25.78 -30.41
CA PHE A 12 -27.09 25.12 -29.32
C PHE A 12 -27.22 23.59 -29.51
N ILE A 13 -26.38 22.98 -30.36
CA ILE A 13 -26.39 21.52 -30.60
C ILE A 13 -24.96 20.99 -30.70
N LEU A 14 -24.17 21.08 -29.63
CA LEU A 14 -22.97 20.24 -29.44
C LEU A 14 -22.74 19.94 -27.94
N LEU A 15 -23.83 19.75 -27.19
CA LEU A 15 -23.80 19.36 -25.77
C LEU A 15 -24.27 17.90 -25.53
N GLY A 16 -24.31 17.05 -26.56
CA GLY A 16 -25.04 15.78 -26.45
C GLY A 16 -24.44 14.49 -27.04
N PHE A 17 -23.30 14.50 -27.75
CA PHE A 17 -22.87 13.30 -28.51
C PHE A 17 -21.36 13.09 -28.54
N GLY A 18 -20.69 13.12 -27.38
CA GLY A 18 -19.25 12.84 -27.29
C GLY A 18 -18.81 11.96 -26.13
N ILE A 19 -19.73 11.48 -25.28
CA ILE A 19 -19.44 10.46 -24.25
C ILE A 19 -20.08 9.14 -24.68
N GLN A 20 -19.86 8.77 -25.93
CA GLN A 20 -19.90 7.38 -26.36
C GLN A 20 -18.45 6.99 -26.63
N ALA A 21 -18.04 5.82 -26.11
CA ALA A 21 -16.81 5.12 -26.47
C ALA A 21 -15.49 5.49 -25.77
N LEU A 22 -15.49 5.72 -24.46
CA LEU A 22 -14.29 5.41 -23.66
C LEU A 22 -14.58 4.63 -22.38
N VAL A 23 -15.53 3.70 -22.46
CA VAL A 23 -15.41 2.45 -21.71
C VAL A 23 -14.37 1.64 -22.48
N LYS A 24 -13.08 1.94 -22.27
CA LYS A 24 -12.03 1.01 -22.66
C LYS A 24 -12.21 -0.20 -21.76
N GLU A 25 -12.82 -1.25 -22.29
CA GLU A 25 -12.68 -2.59 -21.72
C GLU A 25 -11.19 -2.80 -21.45
N LEU A 26 -10.81 -2.92 -20.17
CA LEU A 26 -9.44 -3.29 -19.82
C LEU A 26 -9.17 -4.64 -20.51
N PRO A 27 -8.06 -4.78 -21.23
CA PRO A 27 -7.66 -6.06 -21.84
C PRO A 27 -7.73 -7.20 -20.81
N PRO A 28 -8.14 -8.41 -21.22
CA PRO A 28 -8.46 -9.53 -20.33
C PRO A 28 -7.32 -10.05 -19.44
N ASP A 29 -6.11 -9.48 -19.53
CA ASP A 29 -4.92 -9.89 -18.79
C ASP A 29 -4.31 -8.79 -17.88
N GLN A 30 -4.89 -7.59 -17.80
CA GLN A 30 -4.32 -6.52 -16.96
C GLN A 30 -4.42 -6.81 -15.46
N TRP A 31 -5.47 -7.52 -15.04
CA TRP A 31 -5.66 -7.87 -13.63
C TRP A 31 -4.59 -8.84 -13.11
N LYS A 32 -4.05 -9.72 -13.97
CA LYS A 32 -2.94 -10.62 -13.61
C LYS A 32 -1.66 -9.84 -13.33
N GLN A 33 -1.39 -8.81 -14.13
CA GLN A 33 -0.27 -7.90 -13.90
C GLN A 33 -0.45 -7.09 -12.62
N GLU A 34 -1.68 -6.65 -12.30
CA GLU A 34 -1.98 -5.99 -11.03
C GLU A 34 -1.72 -6.92 -9.84
N VAL A 35 -2.15 -8.19 -9.92
CA VAL A 35 -1.87 -9.20 -8.88
C VAL A 35 -0.36 -9.45 -8.73
N GLU A 36 0.37 -9.59 -9.83
CA GLU A 36 1.83 -9.77 -9.79
C GLU A 36 2.54 -8.55 -9.17
N ASN A 37 2.09 -7.34 -9.49
CA ASN A 37 2.62 -6.12 -8.88
C ASN A 37 2.33 -6.06 -7.38
N ILE A 38 1.13 -6.50 -6.96
CA ILE A 38 0.77 -6.61 -5.53
C ILE A 38 1.69 -7.61 -4.83
N ASP A 39 1.90 -8.81 -5.40
CA ASP A 39 2.75 -9.84 -4.81
C ASP A 39 4.21 -9.38 -4.67
N ASN A 40 4.74 -8.71 -5.71
CA ASN A 40 6.06 -8.11 -5.66
C ASN A 40 6.18 -7.02 -4.59
N THR A 41 5.11 -6.26 -4.35
CA THR A 41 5.08 -5.21 -3.32
C THR A 41 4.99 -5.80 -1.92
N ILE A 42 4.13 -6.81 -1.71
CA ILE A 42 4.03 -7.56 -0.46
C ILE A 42 5.39 -8.16 -0.09
N SER A 43 6.08 -8.79 -1.05
CA SER A 43 7.41 -9.36 -0.83
C SER A 43 8.42 -8.31 -0.34
N LYS A 44 8.49 -7.15 -1.01
CA LYS A 44 9.38 -6.04 -0.60
C LYS A 44 9.02 -5.49 0.79
N LEU A 45 7.74 -5.31 1.08
CA LEU A 45 7.30 -4.82 2.39
C LEU A 45 7.59 -5.84 3.50
N THR A 46 7.49 -7.13 3.20
CA THR A 46 7.84 -8.22 4.11
C THR A 46 9.32 -8.17 4.47
N ASP A 47 10.19 -8.01 3.48
CA ASP A 47 11.64 -7.86 3.71
C ASP A 47 11.95 -6.63 4.58
N LEU A 48 11.27 -5.50 4.34
CA LEU A 48 11.45 -4.27 5.12
C LEU A 48 10.94 -4.43 6.56
N ARG A 49 9.76 -5.04 6.75
CA ARG A 49 9.21 -5.38 8.06
C ARG A 49 10.17 -6.25 8.85
N ASP A 50 10.66 -7.32 8.26
CA ASP A 50 11.54 -8.28 8.94
C ASP A 50 12.88 -7.65 9.30
N LYS A 51 13.40 -6.75 8.45
CA LYS A 51 14.58 -5.94 8.76
C LYS A 51 14.38 -5.04 9.97
N GLU A 52 13.23 -4.37 10.09
CA GLU A 52 12.92 -3.51 11.24
C GLU A 52 12.64 -4.32 12.51
N LEU A 53 12.00 -5.48 12.41
CA LEU A 53 11.85 -6.40 13.54
C LEU A 53 13.21 -6.91 14.04
N ALA A 54 14.12 -7.28 13.14
CA ALA A 54 15.48 -7.66 13.49
C ALA A 54 16.25 -6.49 14.14
N ARG A 55 16.03 -5.26 13.69
CA ARG A 55 16.59 -4.06 14.31
C ARG A 55 16.04 -3.85 15.73
N ALA A 56 14.72 -3.99 15.91
CA ALA A 56 14.08 -3.90 17.22
C ALA A 56 14.66 -4.91 18.21
N ALA A 57 14.79 -6.18 17.79
CA ALA A 57 15.35 -7.23 18.62
C ALA A 57 16.80 -6.93 19.07
N ARG A 58 17.65 -6.45 18.15
CA ARG A 58 19.02 -6.04 18.49
C ARG A 58 19.04 -4.90 19.51
N ARG A 59 18.20 -3.88 19.32
CA ARG A 59 18.11 -2.71 20.21
C ARG A 59 17.55 -3.07 21.58
N GLN A 60 16.58 -3.98 21.64
CA GLN A 60 16.09 -4.54 22.89
C GLN A 60 17.24 -5.22 23.66
N ASN A 61 17.97 -6.13 23.00
CA ASN A 61 19.09 -6.85 23.61
C ASN A 61 20.20 -5.88 24.08
N ASP A 62 20.46 -4.81 23.33
CA ASP A 62 21.41 -3.78 23.73
C ASP A 62 20.94 -3.04 24.98
N GLY A 63 19.65 -2.68 25.05
CA GLY A 63 19.06 -2.04 26.23
C GLY A 63 19.14 -2.93 27.46
N ASP A 64 18.78 -4.21 27.32
CA ASP A 64 18.84 -5.20 28.39
C ASP A 64 20.29 -5.38 28.88
N ARG A 65 21.25 -5.43 27.96
CA ARG A 65 22.68 -5.49 28.30
C ARG A 65 23.14 -4.26 29.09
N LEU A 66 22.77 -3.07 28.63
CA LEU A 66 23.13 -1.80 29.29
C LEU A 66 22.53 -1.70 30.70
N GLN A 67 21.29 -2.16 30.89
CA GLN A 67 20.63 -2.19 32.20
C GLN A 67 21.33 -3.18 33.14
N PHE A 68 21.46 -4.44 32.74
CA PHE A 68 21.82 -5.52 33.66
C PHE A 68 23.33 -5.75 33.80
N GLN A 69 24.13 -5.41 32.80
CA GLN A 69 25.59 -5.60 32.84
C GLN A 69 26.31 -4.31 33.19
N SER A 70 25.96 -3.20 32.53
CA SER A 70 26.66 -1.93 32.69
C SER A 70 26.04 -0.99 33.72
N HIS A 71 24.86 -1.33 34.26
CA HIS A 71 24.09 -0.46 35.16
C HIS A 71 23.83 0.95 34.58
N ASN A 72 23.84 1.08 33.25
CA ASN A 72 23.66 2.33 32.54
C ASN A 72 22.20 2.45 32.07
N LEU A 73 21.36 2.91 33.00
CA LEU A 73 19.92 2.98 32.77
C LEU A 73 19.52 4.03 31.72
N LEU A 74 20.28 5.12 31.57
CA LEU A 74 19.96 6.18 30.61
C LEU A 74 20.09 5.67 29.17
N ASP A 75 21.20 5.01 28.86
CA ASP A 75 21.42 4.47 27.51
C ASP A 75 20.57 3.23 27.26
N ALA A 76 20.26 2.44 28.29
CA ALA A 76 19.28 1.35 28.19
C ALA A 76 17.91 1.86 27.73
N LYS A 77 17.40 2.93 28.35
CA LYS A 77 16.13 3.57 27.97
C LYS A 77 16.13 4.08 26.53
N ARG A 78 17.24 4.66 26.06
CA ARG A 78 17.39 5.10 24.66
C ARG A 78 17.34 3.91 23.71
N ALA A 79 18.03 2.82 24.03
CA ALA A 79 18.02 1.61 23.20
C ALA A 79 16.64 0.97 23.11
N TRP A 80 15.87 0.90 24.22
CA TRP A 80 14.50 0.42 24.18
C TRP A 80 13.57 1.35 23.38
N ALA A 81 13.72 2.66 23.50
CA ALA A 81 12.95 3.61 22.69
C ALA A 81 13.23 3.43 21.18
N ASP A 82 14.49 3.20 20.79
CA ASP A 82 14.86 2.86 19.41
C ASP A 82 14.24 1.52 18.96
N ALA A 83 14.13 0.54 19.87
CA ALA A 83 13.49 -0.74 19.61
C ALA A 83 11.99 -0.56 19.34
N ASP A 84 11.30 0.22 20.18
CA ASP A 84 9.88 0.52 20.03
C ASP A 84 9.59 1.29 18.73
N ALA A 85 10.42 2.28 18.40
CA ALA A 85 10.32 2.99 17.11
C ALA A 85 10.45 2.03 15.91
N SER A 86 11.35 1.04 16.00
CA SER A 86 11.51 0.03 14.94
C SER A 86 10.30 -0.91 14.85
N ARG A 87 9.71 -1.31 16.01
CA ARG A 87 8.45 -2.09 16.06
C ARG A 87 7.29 -1.32 15.44
N GLU A 88 7.19 -0.03 15.70
CA GLU A 88 6.15 0.83 15.13
C GLU A 88 6.27 0.93 13.60
N ILE A 89 7.50 1.05 13.06
CA ILE A 89 7.73 1.01 11.62
C ILE A 89 7.32 -0.36 11.03
N ALA A 90 7.72 -1.46 11.67
CA ALA A 90 7.33 -2.80 11.23
C ALA A 90 5.80 -2.98 11.24
N ALA A 91 5.10 -2.45 12.25
CA ALA A 91 3.64 -2.48 12.32
C ALA A 91 2.99 -1.72 11.15
N ARG A 92 3.55 -0.57 10.75
CA ARG A 92 3.07 0.15 9.54
C ARG A 92 3.24 -0.68 8.27
N TYR A 93 4.39 -1.32 8.08
CA TYR A 93 4.58 -2.22 6.94
C TYR A 93 3.59 -3.40 6.95
N GLN A 94 3.29 -3.94 8.13
CA GLN A 94 2.27 -4.99 8.25
C GLN A 94 0.88 -4.49 7.83
N GLN A 95 0.48 -3.29 8.26
CA GLN A 95 -0.79 -2.70 7.84
C GLN A 95 -0.89 -2.51 6.32
N GLU A 96 0.21 -2.11 5.67
CA GLU A 96 0.26 -1.99 4.21
C GLU A 96 0.17 -3.35 3.52
N ILE A 97 0.84 -4.38 4.04
CA ILE A 97 0.73 -5.77 3.56
C ILE A 97 -0.72 -6.24 3.66
N ASP A 98 -1.37 -6.04 4.80
CA ASP A 98 -2.76 -6.47 5.02
C ASP A 98 -3.72 -5.81 4.03
N GLN A 99 -3.54 -4.52 3.74
CA GLN A 99 -4.32 -3.79 2.74
C GLN A 99 -4.13 -4.34 1.33
N LEU A 100 -2.88 -4.67 0.97
CA LEU A 100 -2.55 -5.26 -0.32
C LEU A 100 -3.13 -6.67 -0.48
N GLU A 101 -3.10 -7.48 0.58
CA GLU A 101 -3.71 -8.81 0.58
C GLU A 101 -5.24 -8.75 0.42
N MET A 102 -5.91 -7.82 1.11
CA MET A 102 -7.34 -7.56 0.89
C MET A 102 -7.63 -7.14 -0.55
N ARG A 103 -6.82 -6.22 -1.10
CA ARG A 103 -6.96 -5.78 -2.50
C ARG A 103 -6.76 -6.93 -3.49
N LYS A 104 -5.78 -7.78 -3.26
CA LYS A 104 -5.54 -9.00 -4.05
C LYS A 104 -6.74 -9.94 -3.99
N ALA A 105 -7.29 -10.16 -2.80
CA ALA A 105 -8.48 -11.00 -2.61
C ALA A 105 -9.67 -10.47 -3.42
N GLU A 106 -9.96 -9.16 -3.36
CA GLU A 106 -11.03 -8.53 -4.13
C GLU A 106 -10.83 -8.68 -5.64
N LEU A 107 -9.61 -8.50 -6.14
CA LEU A 107 -9.29 -8.66 -7.56
C LEU A 107 -9.52 -10.09 -8.02
N LEU A 108 -9.00 -11.07 -7.27
CA LEU A 108 -9.15 -12.49 -7.60
C LEU A 108 -10.62 -12.93 -7.57
N GLN A 109 -11.38 -12.49 -6.58
CA GLN A 109 -12.80 -12.78 -6.47
C GLN A 109 -13.61 -12.22 -7.66
N LYS A 110 -13.30 -10.99 -8.11
CA LYS A 110 -13.94 -10.38 -9.30
C LYS A 110 -13.71 -11.17 -10.57
N HIS A 111 -12.62 -11.93 -10.64
CA HIS A 111 -12.25 -12.76 -11.79
C HIS A 111 -12.55 -14.26 -11.57
N GLY A 112 -13.33 -14.61 -10.54
CA GLY A 112 -13.78 -15.98 -10.28
C GLY A 112 -12.69 -16.91 -9.74
N VAL A 113 -11.61 -16.36 -9.21
CA VAL A 113 -10.53 -17.11 -8.56
C VAL A 113 -10.73 -17.07 -7.06
N GLU A 114 -10.89 -18.24 -6.44
CA GLU A 114 -10.98 -18.35 -4.98
C GLU A 114 -9.63 -18.06 -4.35
N TYR A 115 -9.60 -17.12 -3.40
CA TYR A 115 -8.41 -16.75 -2.66
C TYR A 115 -8.75 -16.60 -1.18
N THR A 116 -8.04 -17.35 -0.34
CA THR A 116 -8.09 -17.19 1.11
C THR A 116 -6.86 -16.39 1.52
N PRO A 117 -7.00 -15.15 2.01
CA PRO A 117 -5.87 -14.41 2.53
C PRO A 117 -5.25 -15.19 3.70
N PRO A 118 -3.91 -15.15 3.87
CA PRO A 118 -3.28 -15.76 5.03
C PRO A 118 -3.88 -15.13 6.30
N VAL A 119 -4.06 -15.95 7.35
CA VAL A 119 -4.53 -15.44 8.63
C VAL A 119 -3.44 -14.51 9.18
N THR A 120 -3.64 -13.21 9.01
CA THR A 120 -2.78 -12.20 9.59
C THR A 120 -2.89 -12.34 11.09
N SER A 121 -1.84 -12.93 11.68
CA SER A 121 -1.73 -13.08 13.12
C SER A 121 -1.73 -11.66 13.67
N GLN A 122 -2.78 -11.30 14.42
CA GLN A 122 -2.82 -10.03 15.11
C GLN A 122 -1.59 -9.98 16.00
N VAL A 123 -0.58 -9.22 15.59
CA VAL A 123 0.62 -8.96 16.37
C VAL A 123 0.12 -8.14 17.56
N SER A 124 -0.14 -8.84 18.66
CA SER A 124 -0.61 -8.28 19.93
C SER A 124 0.54 -7.59 20.65
#